data_AF-A0A7Y6AB79-F1
#
_entry.id   AF-A0A7Y6AB79-F1
#
_cell.length_a   1.000
_cell.length_b   1.000
_cell.length_c   1.000
_cell.angle_alpha   90.00
_cell.angle_beta   90.00
_cell.angle_gamma   90.00
#
_symmetry.space_group_name_H-M   'P 1'
#
loop_
_entity.id
_entity.type
_entity.pdbx_description
1 polymer ?
#
loop_
_entity_poly.entity_id
_entity_poly.type
_entity_poly.pdbx_seq_one_letter_code
_entity_poly.pdbx_strand_id
1 'polypeptide(L)' 'AARMRTALPSSHLLTVEGSGNHGQFVGGGDCVDAAGTAYLVRGELPAEDRSCPALPPPGPDTRTADPRGHQTPRPHAALT' A
#
# COMPACT_ATOMS: atom_id res chain seq x y z
N ALA A 1 1.66 -5.79 11.65
CA ALA A 1 2.66 -4.71 11.81
C ALA A 1 3.21 -4.61 13.24
N ALA A 2 2.40 -4.35 14.26
CA ALA A 2 2.87 -4.15 15.64
C ALA A 2 3.79 -5.27 16.18
N ARG A 3 3.45 -6.54 15.93
CA ARG A 3 4.30 -7.67 16.36
C ARG A 3 5.66 -7.72 15.63
N MET A 4 5.70 -7.30 14.36
CA MET A 4 6.98 -7.16 13.64
C MET A 4 7.80 -6.01 14.22
N ARG A 5 7.19 -4.87 14.56
CA ARG A 5 7.89 -3.75 15.20
C ARG A 5 8.54 -4.17 16.52
N THR A 6 7.87 -4.99 17.32
CA THR A 6 8.43 -5.57 18.56
C THR A 6 9.58 -6.56 18.28
N ALA A 7 9.44 -7.41 17.26
CA ALA A 7 10.46 -8.40 16.90
C ALA A 7 11.70 -7.79 16.22
N LEU A 8 11.54 -6.62 15.59
CA LEU A 8 12.58 -5.88 14.86
C LEU A 8 12.84 -4.55 15.59
N PRO A 9 13.59 -4.54 16.70
CA PRO A 9 13.69 -3.37 17.58
C PRO A 9 14.36 -2.16 16.92
N SER A 10 15.21 -2.35 15.92
CA SER A 10 15.83 -1.30 15.10
C SER A 10 14.97 -0.81 13.93
N SER A 11 13.79 -1.40 13.69
CA SER A 11 12.86 -0.92 12.67
C SER A 11 12.06 0.29 13.18
N HIS A 12 11.53 1.09 12.26
CA HIS A 12 10.55 2.13 12.55
C HIS A 12 9.26 1.83 11.78
N LEU A 13 8.12 1.87 12.48
CA LEU A 13 6.81 1.56 11.90
C LEU A 13 6.20 2.81 11.26
N LEU A 14 5.91 2.72 9.96
CA LEU A 14 5.05 3.68 9.27
C LEU A 14 3.62 3.14 9.18
N THR A 15 2.65 3.92 9.66
CA THR A 15 1.22 3.58 9.62
C THR A 15 0.51 4.56 8.70
N VAL A 16 -0.26 4.06 7.73
CA VAL A 16 -1.15 4.92 6.92
C VAL A 16 -2.55 4.87 7.51
N GLU A 17 -2.93 5.91 8.23
CA GLU A 17 -4.21 5.95 8.93
C GLU A 17 -5.36 6.21 7.95
N GLY A 18 -6.42 5.40 8.07
CA GLY A 18 -7.60 5.50 7.21
C GLY A 18 -7.44 4.87 5.82
N SER A 19 -6.31 4.23 5.50
CA SER A 19 -6.12 3.53 4.23
C SER A 19 -6.70 2.11 4.26
N GLY A 20 -7.44 1.74 3.22
CA GLY A 20 -7.95 0.39 2.98
C GLY A 20 -7.06 -0.45 2.04
N ASN A 21 -5.92 0.09 1.61
CA ASN A 21 -5.09 -0.55 0.58
C ASN A 21 -4.22 -1.69 1.12
N HIS A 22 -3.96 -2.69 0.27
CA HIS A 22 -3.02 -3.77 0.54
C HIS A 22 -1.65 -3.43 -0.03
N GLY A 23 -0.74 -3.01 0.84
CA GLY A 23 0.53 -2.41 0.45
C GLY A 23 0.41 -0.89 0.41
N GLN A 24 1.49 -0.21 0.81
CA GLN A 24 1.51 1.26 0.95
C GLN A 24 2.75 1.92 0.34
N PHE A 25 3.82 1.15 0.11
CA PHE A 25 5.01 1.68 -0.54
C PHE A 25 4.83 1.61 -2.06
N VAL A 26 5.08 2.74 -2.73
CA VAL A 26 4.71 3.03 -4.12
C VAL A 26 3.19 3.16 -4.27
N GLY A 27 2.69 4.39 -4.13
CA GLY A 27 1.26 4.71 -4.28
C GLY A 27 0.53 5.00 -2.97
N GLY A 28 1.23 5.05 -1.83
CA GLY A 28 0.68 5.46 -0.53
C GLY A 28 0.71 6.97 -0.27
N GLY A 29 1.27 7.74 -1.21
CA GLY A 29 1.44 9.19 -1.10
C GLY A 29 2.80 9.61 -0.56
N ASP A 30 3.13 10.89 -0.70
CA ASP A 30 4.49 11.44 -0.46
C ASP A 30 5.08 11.06 0.90
N CYS A 31 4.26 10.99 1.95
CA CYS A 31 4.73 10.67 3.31
C CYS A 31 5.38 9.28 3.40
N VAL A 32 4.73 8.25 2.85
CA VAL A 32 5.24 6.87 2.88
C VAL A 32 6.31 6.66 1.82
N ASP A 33 6.09 7.19 0.62
CA ASP A 33 6.97 6.96 -0.51
C ASP A 33 8.32 7.65 -0.33
N ALA A 34 8.35 8.86 0.24
CA ALA A 34 9.61 9.54 0.56
C ALA A 34 10.41 8.78 1.63
N ALA A 35 9.76 8.28 2.67
CA ALA A 35 10.43 7.53 3.73
C ALA A 35 10.96 6.18 3.24
N GLY A 36 10.16 5.43 2.47
CA GLY A 36 10.60 4.19 1.86
C GLY A 36 11.76 4.39 0.87
N THR A 37 11.69 5.45 0.05
CA THR A 37 12.77 5.80 -0.87
C THR A 37 14.05 6.20 -0.15
N ALA A 38 13.95 7.01 0.92
CA ALA A 38 15.09 7.40 1.73
C ALA A 38 15.80 6.19 2.34
N TYR A 39 15.04 5.21 2.84
CA TYR A 39 15.59 3.97 3.37
C TYR A 39 16.29 3.14 2.27
N LEU A 40 15.63 2.93 1.13
CA LEU A 40 16.19 2.08 0.07
C LEU A 40 17.41 2.69 -0.62
N VAL A 41 17.44 4.02 -0.79
CA VAL A 41 18.52 4.71 -1.51
C VAL A 41 19.68 5.08 -0.57
N ARG A 42 19.38 5.50 0.67
CA ARG A 42 20.37 6.08 1.59
C ARG A 42 20.51 5.33 2.91
N GLY A 43 19.65 4.35 3.19
CA GLY A 43 19.62 3.65 4.47
C GLY A 43 19.03 4.48 5.62
N GLU A 44 18.37 5.60 5.31
CA GLU A 44 17.84 6.52 6.32
C GLU A 44 16.45 6.08 6.81
N LEU A 45 16.30 6.03 8.13
CA LEU A 45 15.03 5.74 8.80
C LEU A 45 14.43 7.03 9.37
N PRO A 46 13.10 7.11 9.50
CA PRO A 46 12.47 8.12 10.36
C PRO A 46 13.02 8.04 11.78
N ALA A 47 13.03 9.17 12.51
CA ALA A 47 13.54 9.21 13.88
C ALA A 47 12.73 8.32 14.85
N GLU A 48 11.43 8.14 14.58
CA GLU A 48 10.49 7.38 15.39
C GLU A 48 9.40 6.76 14.52
N ASP A 49 8.59 5.87 15.11
CA ASP A 49 7.38 5.36 14.46
C ASP A 49 6.47 6.55 14.10
N ARG A 50 5.91 6.55 12.89
CA ARG A 50 5.18 7.70 12.36
C ARG A 50 3.88 7.30 11.67
N SER A 51 2.83 8.08 11.90
CA SER A 51 1.60 8.02 11.12
C SER A 51 1.66 8.96 9.91
N CYS A 52 1.20 8.45 8.77
CA CYS A 52 0.99 9.17 7.52
C CYS A 52 -0.52 9.20 7.23
N PRO A 53 -1.05 10.31 6.68
CA PRO A 53 -2.43 10.34 6.23
C PRO A 53 -2.62 9.44 5.00
N ALA A 54 -3.76 8.77 4.90
CA ALA A 54 -4.15 8.12 3.65
C ALA A 54 -4.42 9.13 2.54
N LEU A 55 -4.20 8.70 1.30
CA LEU A 55 -4.75 9.39 0.14
C LEU A 55 -6.28 9.32 0.17
N PRO A 56 -6.97 10.33 -0.40
CA PRO A 56 -8.43 10.28 -0.54
C PRO A 56 -8.87 8.99 -1.23
N PRO A 57 -10.00 8.40 -0.81
CA PRO A 57 -10.55 7.25 -1.52
C PRO A 57 -10.91 7.65 -2.96
N PRO A 58 -10.95 6.67 -3.89
CA PRO A 58 -11.44 6.92 -5.23
C PRO A 58 -12.85 7.53 -5.21
N GLY A 59 -13.11 8.48 -6.10
CA GLY A 59 -14.43 9.08 -6.31
C GLY A 59 -15.43 8.07 -6.90
N PRO A 60 -16.73 8.41 -6.94
CA PRO A 60 -17.78 7.51 -7.43
C PRO A 60 -17.66 7.25 -8.95
N ASP A 61 -16.93 8.11 -9.63
CA ASP A 61 -16.70 8.19 -11.07
C ASP A 61 -15.29 7.74 -11.47
N THR A 62 -14.40 7.48 -10.52
CA THR A 62 -13.09 6.86 -10.79
C THR A 62 -13.24 5.36 -10.93
N ARG A 63 -14.01 4.92 -11.93
CA ARG A 63 -13.73 3.65 -12.59
C ARG A 63 -12.62 3.98 -13.57
N THR A 64 -11.36 3.79 -13.18
CA THR A 64 -10.28 3.72 -14.17
C THR A 64 -10.77 2.77 -15.24
N ALA A 65 -10.95 3.27 -16.46
CA ALA A 65 -11.31 2.43 -17.59
C ALA A 65 -10.23 1.35 -17.66
N ASP A 66 -10.57 0.14 -17.23
CA ASP A 66 -9.70 -1.01 -17.40
C ASP A 66 -9.65 -1.28 -18.91
N PRO A 67 -8.48 -1.14 -19.58
CA PRO A 67 -8.37 -1.50 -20.98
C PRO A 67 -8.53 -3.01 -21.21
N ARG A 68 -8.55 -3.81 -20.13
CA ARG A 68 -8.80 -5.25 -20.11
C ARG A 68 -10.09 -5.60 -19.37
N GLY A 69 -11.12 -4.77 -19.57
CA GLY A 69 -12.40 -4.85 -18.88
C GLY A 69 -12.85 -6.27 -18.58
N HIS A 70 -13.32 -6.49 -17.35
CA HIS A 70 -14.00 -7.69 -16.86
C HIS A 70 -13.67 -8.93 -17.70
N GLN A 71 -12.56 -9.61 -17.38
CA GLN A 71 -12.36 -10.98 -17.84
C GLN A 71 -13.59 -11.77 -17.43
N THR A 72 -14.49 -12.00 -18.40
CA THR A 72 -15.67 -12.81 -18.21
C THR A 72 -15.13 -14.19 -17.80
N PRO A 73 -15.59 -14.79 -16.68
CA PRO A 73 -15.18 -16.13 -16.33
C PRO A 73 -15.44 -17.03 -17.53
N ARG A 74 -14.39 -17.69 -18.05
CA ARG A 74 -14.60 -18.69 -19.11
C ARG A 74 -15.51 -19.76 -18.52
N PRO A 75 -16.62 -20.14 -19.18
CA PRO A 75 -17.43 -21.24 -18.67
C PRO A 75 -16.55 -22.48 -18.60
N HIS A 76 -16.45 -23.08 -17.42
CA HIS A 76 -15.90 -24.42 -17.30
C HIS A 76 -16.81 -25.34 -18.12
N ALA A 77 -16.27 -25.94 -19.18
CA ALA A 77 -16.99 -26.95 -19.93
C ALA A 77 -17.42 -28.03 -18.94
N ALA A 78 -18.72 -28.28 -18.85
CA ALA A 78 -19.24 -29.38 -18.05
C ALA A 78 -18.64 -30.68 -18.62
N LEU A 79 -17.79 -31.32 -17.83
CA LEU A 79 -17.30 -32.67 -18.12
C LEU A 79 -18.52 -33.61 -18.01
N THR A 80 -18.97 -34.11 -19.15
CA THR A 80 -19.91 -35.24 -19.27
C THR A 80 -19.20 -36.55 -19.02
#